data_AF-A0A562GMM6-F1
#
_entry.id   AF-A0A562GMM6-F1
#
_cell.length_a   1.000
_cell.length_b   1.000
_cell.length_c   1.000
_cell.angle_alpha   90.00
_cell.angle_beta   90.00
_cell.angle_gamma   90.00
#
_symmetry.space_group_name_H-M   'P 1'
#
loop_
_entity.id
_entity.type
_entity.pdbx_description
1 polymer ?
#
loop_
_entity_poly.entity_id
_entity_poly.type
_entity_poly.pdbx_seq_one_letter_code
_entity_poly.pdbx_strand_id
1 'polypeptide(L)'
;MVQQVSPVVCKNCAARLAKWCYGKHWWFRLIREPLLLGMRLLARWHRIDARTHVVRNPECHGCIRFMKAELEEKSPLFCFLNKHIGKRVNKLRDSMLAPEELAEAKRYAREAMEQKVK
;
A
#
# COMPACT_ATOMS: atom_id res chain seq x y z
N MET A 1 -9.19 19.04 17.02
CA MET A 1 -8.22 18.84 15.91
C MET A 1 -8.99 18.30 14.72
N VAL A 2 -9.12 19.09 13.66
CA VAL A 2 -9.89 18.72 12.45
C VAL A 2 -9.13 17.61 11.75
N GLN A 3 -9.57 16.37 11.95
CA GLN A 3 -8.99 15.19 11.30
C GLN A 3 -9.34 15.26 9.80
N GLN A 4 -8.38 15.77 9.02
CA GLN A 4 -8.45 15.83 7.57
C GLN A 4 -8.52 14.40 7.02
N VAL A 5 -9.59 14.09 6.29
CA VAL A 5 -9.71 12.84 5.53
C VAL A 5 -8.55 12.77 4.55
N SER A 6 -7.73 11.73 4.64
CA SER A 6 -6.54 11.60 3.80
C SER A 6 -6.94 11.63 2.32
N PRO A 7 -6.37 12.52 1.48
CA PRO A 7 -6.77 12.70 0.09
C PRO A 7 -6.32 11.56 -0.84
N VAL A 8 -5.74 10.47 -0.29
CA VAL A 8 -5.16 9.39 -1.07
C VAL A 8 -6.27 8.56 -1.72
N VAL A 9 -6.49 8.80 -3.01
CA VAL A 9 -7.38 8.01 -3.85
C VAL A 9 -6.68 6.71 -4.27
N CYS A 10 -7.12 5.58 -3.71
CA CYS A 10 -6.60 4.27 -4.09
C CYS A 10 -7.12 3.86 -5.49
N LYS A 11 -6.27 3.98 -6.51
CA LYS A 11 -6.57 3.46 -7.87
C LYS A 11 -6.40 1.93 -8.00
N ASN A 12 -5.72 1.30 -7.05
CA ASN A 12 -5.45 -0.14 -7.03
C ASN A 12 -5.20 -0.64 -5.59
N CYS A 13 -5.84 -1.73 -5.17
CA CYS A 13 -5.77 -2.22 -3.79
C CYS A 13 -4.53 -3.10 -3.58
N ALA A 14 -3.47 -2.52 -3.00
CA ALA A 14 -2.22 -3.22 -2.74
C ALA A 14 -2.32 -4.34 -1.69
N ALA A 15 -3.36 -4.33 -0.84
CA ALA A 15 -3.65 -5.38 0.13
C ALA A 15 -4.27 -6.61 -0.56
N ARG A 16 -5.24 -6.40 -1.46
CA ARG A 16 -5.87 -7.49 -2.21
C ARG A 16 -4.91 -8.16 -3.18
N LEU A 17 -4.09 -7.38 -3.88
CA LEU A 17 -3.00 -7.91 -4.69
C LEU A 17 -2.01 -8.74 -3.86
N ALA A 18 -1.70 -8.31 -2.63
CA ALA A 18 -0.88 -9.09 -1.72
C ALA A 18 -1.48 -10.45 -1.44
N LYS A 19 -2.79 -10.49 -1.16
CA LYS A 19 -3.51 -11.70 -0.80
C LYS A 19 -3.43 -12.74 -1.92
N TRP A 20 -3.59 -12.34 -3.18
CA TRP A 20 -3.40 -13.23 -4.31
C TRP A 20 -1.95 -13.66 -4.52
N CYS A 21 -0.99 -12.72 -4.40
CA CYS A 21 0.43 -13.09 -4.47
C CYS A 21 0.84 -14.06 -3.35
N TYR A 22 0.29 -13.92 -2.14
CA TYR A 22 0.52 -14.87 -1.05
C TYR A 22 -0.10 -16.25 -1.32
N GLY A 23 -1.27 -16.30 -1.95
CA GLY A 23 -1.91 -17.55 -2.33
C GLY A 23 -1.16 -18.30 -3.44
N LYS A 24 -0.54 -17.59 -4.40
CA LYS A 24 0.20 -18.20 -5.51
C LYS A 24 1.65 -18.51 -5.18
N HIS A 25 2.31 -17.65 -4.39
CA HIS A 25 3.76 -17.71 -4.21
C HIS A 25 4.15 -17.41 -2.75
N TRP A 26 4.37 -18.48 -1.98
CA TRP A 26 4.77 -18.40 -0.57
C TRP A 26 6.06 -17.57 -0.36
N TRP A 27 7.01 -17.62 -1.29
CA TRP A 27 8.29 -16.89 -1.23
C TRP A 27 8.14 -15.36 -1.38
N PHE A 28 7.00 -14.88 -1.92
CA PHE A 28 6.71 -13.45 -1.98
C PHE A 28 6.68 -12.81 -0.58
N ARG A 29 6.38 -13.61 0.45
CA ARG A 29 6.43 -13.19 1.86
C ARG A 29 7.82 -12.78 2.29
N LEU A 30 8.85 -13.51 1.85
CA LEU A 30 10.25 -13.18 2.16
C LEU A 30 10.72 -11.87 1.53
N ILE A 31 10.08 -11.41 0.45
CA ILE A 31 10.40 -10.10 -0.14
C ILE A 31 9.56 -9.00 0.51
N ARG A 32 8.26 -9.24 0.68
CA ARG A 32 7.32 -8.23 1.14
C ARG A 32 7.47 -7.90 2.61
N GLU A 33 7.70 -8.88 3.48
CA GLU A 33 7.83 -8.63 4.92
C GLU A 33 9.03 -7.75 5.28
N PRO A 34 10.25 -7.97 4.74
CA PRO A 34 11.36 -7.05 4.97
C PRO A 34 11.08 -5.63 4.45
N LEU A 35 10.42 -5.52 3.29
CA LEU A 35 10.00 -4.23 2.74
C LEU A 35 9.00 -3.50 3.65
N LEU A 36 8.03 -4.23 4.21
CA LEU A 36 7.08 -3.70 5.19
C LEU A 36 7.78 -3.31 6.50
N LEU A 37 8.72 -4.13 6.94
CA LEU A 37 9.48 -3.86 8.16
C LEU A 37 10.36 -2.63 7.99
N GLY A 38 11.04 -2.48 6.85
CA GLY A 38 11.80 -1.28 6.50
C GLY A 38 10.93 -0.02 6.46
N MET A 39 9.74 -0.09 5.85
CA MET A 39 8.76 1.01 5.90
C MET A 39 8.32 1.33 7.32
N ARG A 40 8.03 0.33 8.15
CA ARG A 40 7.64 0.54 9.57
C ARG A 40 8.77 1.15 10.39
N LEU A 41 10.01 0.73 10.18
CA LEU A 41 11.18 1.28 10.87
C LEU A 41 11.39 2.75 10.48
N LEU A 42 11.33 3.06 9.18
CA LEU A 42 11.42 4.44 8.70
C LEU A 42 10.25 5.29 9.21
N ALA A 43 9.02 4.75 9.19
CA ALA A 43 7.86 5.45 9.71
C ALA A 43 8.02 5.75 11.21
N ARG A 44 8.50 4.77 11.99
CA ARG A 44 8.80 4.95 13.42
C ARG A 44 9.88 6.00 13.64
N TRP A 45 10.94 6.01 12.82
CA TRP A 45 11.99 7.02 12.90
C TRP A 45 11.44 8.42 12.61
N HIS A 46 10.63 8.58 11.57
CA HIS A 46 10.02 9.85 11.19
C HIS A 46 8.76 10.21 11.99
N ARG A 47 8.41 9.43 13.03
CA ARG A 47 7.18 9.56 13.84
C ARG A 47 5.90 9.66 12.98
N ILE A 48 5.84 8.88 11.91
CA ILE A 48 4.69 8.74 11.01
C ILE A 48 3.80 7.62 11.55
N ASP A 49 2.53 7.94 11.84
CA ASP A 49 1.56 6.94 12.26
C ASP A 49 0.46 6.78 11.21
N ALA A 50 0.47 5.64 10.52
CA ALA A 50 -0.55 5.33 9.53
C ALA A 50 -1.93 5.05 10.15
N ARG A 51 -2.00 4.84 11.47
CA ARG A 51 -3.25 4.60 12.21
C ARG A 51 -3.93 5.89 12.66
N THR A 52 -3.25 7.03 12.63
CA THR A 52 -3.88 8.33 12.90
C THR A 52 -4.61 8.90 11.69
N HIS A 53 -4.51 8.24 10.52
CA HIS A 53 -5.23 8.64 9.31
C HIS A 53 -6.69 8.19 9.35
N VAL A 54 -7.60 9.16 9.27
CA VAL A 54 -9.03 8.90 9.09
C VAL A 54 -9.26 8.45 7.65
N VAL A 55 -9.52 7.17 7.51
CA VAL A 55 -9.78 6.51 6.23
C VAL A 55 -11.28 6.47 5.95
N ARG A 56 -11.64 6.56 4.66
CA ARG A 56 -13.05 6.49 4.22
C ARG A 56 -13.68 5.11 4.40
N ASN A 57 -12.88 4.05 4.44
CA ASN A 57 -13.33 2.67 4.60
C ASN A 57 -12.54 2.05 5.76
N PRO A 58 -13.18 1.42 6.76
CA PRO A 58 -12.48 0.75 7.86
C PRO A 58 -11.51 -0.34 7.39
N GLU A 59 -11.77 -0.98 6.24
CA GLU A 59 -10.82 -1.95 5.63
C GLU A 59 -9.51 -1.30 5.16
N CYS A 60 -9.53 0.02 4.93
CA CYS A 60 -8.35 0.79 4.53
C CYS A 60 -7.57 1.35 5.74
N HIS A 61 -8.03 1.11 6.97
CA HIS A 61 -7.40 1.66 8.17
C HIS A 61 -6.00 1.08 8.38
N GLY A 62 -4.99 1.93 8.55
CA GLY A 62 -3.60 1.50 8.62
C GLY A 62 -3.04 0.94 7.30
N CYS A 63 -3.68 1.24 6.16
CA CYS A 63 -3.19 0.78 4.87
C CYS A 63 -1.79 1.33 4.59
N ILE A 64 -0.91 0.42 4.16
CA ILE A 64 0.51 0.68 3.84
C ILE A 64 0.68 1.81 2.82
N ARG A 65 -0.35 2.08 2.00
CA ARG A 65 -0.31 3.12 0.96
C ARG A 65 -0.32 4.54 1.54
N PHE A 66 -1.00 4.78 2.66
CA PHE A 66 -0.94 6.07 3.38
C PHE A 66 0.43 6.26 4.03
N MET A 67 0.92 5.23 4.73
CA MET A 67 2.26 5.22 5.31
C MET A 67 3.34 5.51 4.26
N LYS A 68 3.21 4.87 3.09
CA LYS A 68 4.11 5.08 1.96
C LYS A 68 4.08 6.52 1.47
N ALA A 69 2.89 7.10 1.27
CA ALA A 69 2.76 8.47 0.77
C ALA A 69 3.42 9.49 1.71
N GLU A 70 3.20 9.36 3.03
CA GLU A 70 3.86 10.22 4.01
C GLU A 70 5.38 9.99 4.08
N LEU A 71 5.83 8.75 3.93
CA LEU A 71 7.26 8.44 3.85
C LEU A 71 7.91 9.03 2.59
N GLU A 72 7.22 9.06 1.46
CA GLU A 72 7.72 9.73 0.25
C GLU A 72 7.86 11.24 0.43
N GLU A 73 6.99 11.85 1.24
CA GLU A 73 7.04 13.28 1.54
C GLU A 73 8.14 13.62 2.56
N LYS A 74 8.30 12.82 3.62
CA LYS A 74 9.22 13.11 4.73
C LYS A 74 10.62 12.51 4.57
N SER A 75 10.78 11.47 3.75
CA SER A 75 12.03 10.70 3.66
C SER A 75 12.54 10.60 2.23
N PRO A 76 13.54 11.41 1.83
CA PRO A 76 14.15 11.32 0.51
C PRO A 76 14.88 9.98 0.31
N LEU A 77 15.40 9.38 1.39
CA LEU A 77 15.97 8.03 1.37
C LEU A 77 14.92 6.99 0.98
N PHE A 78 13.72 7.07 1.57
CA PHE A 78 12.63 6.21 1.19
C PHE A 78 12.23 6.41 -0.28
N CYS A 79 12.15 7.65 -0.75
CA CYS A 79 11.86 7.94 -2.16
C CYS A 79 12.88 7.29 -3.11
N PHE A 80 14.18 7.40 -2.80
CA PHE A 80 15.25 6.77 -3.58
C PHE A 80 15.11 5.23 -3.60
N LEU A 81 14.98 4.61 -2.43
CA LEU A 81 14.81 3.16 -2.29
C LEU A 81 13.55 2.68 -2.99
N ASN A 82 12.43 3.39 -2.82
CA ASN A 82 11.16 3.05 -3.46
C ASN A 82 11.21 3.23 -4.98
N LYS A 83 11.97 4.20 -5.51
CA LYS A 83 12.15 4.38 -6.95
C LYS A 83 12.93 3.22 -7.59
N HIS A 84 13.93 2.68 -6.89
CA HIS A 84 14.71 1.53 -7.36
C HIS A 84 14.02 0.18 -7.08
N ILE A 85 13.64 -0.07 -5.84
CA ILE A 85 13.07 -1.34 -5.39
C ILE A 85 11.62 -1.46 -5.86
N GLY A 86 10.83 -0.38 -5.78
CA GLY A 86 9.42 -0.39 -6.15
C GLY A 86 9.18 -0.73 -7.62
N LYS A 87 10.06 -0.30 -8.54
CA LYS A 87 9.99 -0.73 -9.95
C LYS A 87 10.20 -2.23 -10.12
N ARG A 88 11.22 -2.78 -9.44
CA ARG A 88 11.53 -4.23 -9.50
C ARG A 88 10.41 -5.07 -8.89
N VAL A 89 9.93 -4.68 -7.71
CA VAL A 89 8.84 -5.38 -7.02
C VAL A 89 7.53 -5.27 -7.79
N ASN A 90 7.21 -4.11 -8.37
CA ASN A 90 6.02 -3.99 -9.22
C ASN A 90 6.13 -4.85 -10.47
N LYS A 91 7.27 -4.83 -11.18
CA LYS A 91 7.48 -5.68 -12.35
C LYS A 91 7.37 -7.16 -12.01
N LEU A 92 7.95 -7.58 -10.89
CA LEU A 92 7.85 -8.94 -10.39
C LEU A 92 6.40 -9.30 -10.06
N ARG A 93 5.71 -8.46 -9.27
CA ARG A 93 4.29 -8.66 -8.94
C ARG A 93 3.43 -8.76 -10.21
N ASP A 94 3.61 -7.86 -11.16
CA ASP A 94 2.81 -7.81 -12.38
C ASP A 94 3.11 -9.01 -13.30
N SER A 95 4.31 -9.60 -13.22
CA SER A 95 4.62 -10.88 -13.89
C SER A 95 4.02 -12.11 -13.21
N MET A 96 3.71 -12.01 -11.91
CA MET A 96 3.14 -13.11 -11.11
C MET A 96 1.61 -13.09 -11.07
N LEU A 97 1.00 -11.96 -11.44
CA LEU A 97 -0.44 -11.77 -11.46
C LEU A 97 -0.95 -11.80 -12.89
N ALA A 98 -2.08 -12.47 -13.06
CA ALA A 98 -2.77 -12.50 -14.33
C ALA A 98 -3.45 -11.13 -14.57
N PRO A 99 -3.63 -10.70 -15.84
CA PRO A 99 -4.24 -9.41 -16.16
C PRO A 99 -5.65 -9.28 -15.61
N GLU A 100 -6.39 -10.38 -15.44
CA GLU A 100 -7.73 -10.41 -14.85
C GLU A 100 -7.68 -10.07 -13.35
N GLU A 101 -6.69 -10.59 -12.62
CA GLU A 101 -6.47 -10.26 -11.21
C GLU A 101 -6.13 -8.78 -11.04
N LEU A 102 -5.29 -8.24 -11.92
CA LEU A 102 -4.97 -6.81 -11.91
C LEU A 102 -6.21 -5.94 -12.18
N ALA A 103 -7.10 -6.38 -13.08
CA ALA A 103 -8.37 -5.70 -13.35
C ALA A 103 -9.31 -5.75 -12.15
N GLU A 104 -9.43 -6.91 -11.51
CA GLU A 104 -10.28 -7.11 -10.33
C GLU A 104 -9.80 -6.30 -9.12
N ALA A 105 -8.49 -6.19 -8.89
CA ALA A 105 -7.95 -5.32 -7.85
C ALA A 105 -8.20 -3.83 -8.10
N LYS A 106 -8.22 -3.40 -9.38
CA LYS A 106 -8.59 -2.02 -9.75
C LYS A 106 -10.07 -1.78 -9.52
N ARG A 107 -10.94 -2.73 -9.87
CA ARG A 107 -12.38 -2.67 -9.61
C ARG A 107 -12.67 -2.55 -8.12
N TYR A 108 -12.09 -3.45 -7.31
CA TYR A 108 -12.25 -3.40 -5.86
C TYR A 108 -11.76 -2.09 -5.25
N ALA A 109 -10.65 -1.54 -5.75
CA ALA A 109 -10.17 -0.25 -5.27
C ALA A 109 -11.13 0.90 -5.57
N ARG A 110 -11.80 0.88 -6.74
CA ARG A 110 -12.85 1.86 -7.06
C ARG A 110 -14.05 1.69 -6.15
N GLU A 111 -14.57 0.47 -6.04
CA GLU A 111 -15.73 0.15 -5.21
C GLU A 111 -15.48 0.49 -3.73
N ALA A 112 -14.32 0.15 -3.18
CA ALA A 112 -13.95 0.45 -1.79
C ALA A 112 -13.75 1.94 -1.52
N MET A 113 -13.48 2.75 -2.55
CA MET A 113 -13.39 4.22 -2.46
C MET A 113 -14.73 4.91 -2.72
N GLU A 114 -15.64 4.26 -3.45
CA GLU A 114 -17.00 4.71 -3.75
C GLU A 114 -18.01 4.36 -2.64
N GLN A 115 -17.75 3.31 -1.85
CA GLN A 115 -18.49 3.04 -0.62
C GLN A 115 -18.26 4.16 0.39
N LYS A 116 -19.05 5.24 0.26
CA LYS A 116 -19.32 6.20 1.32
C LYS A 116 -20.01 5.43 2.45
N VAL A 117 -19.40 5.47 3.62
CA VAL A 117 -20.00 5.04 4.90
C VAL A 117 -21.45 5.56 4.95
N LYS A 118 -22.39 4.63 5.13
CA LYS A 118 -23.78 4.95 5.48
C LYS A 118 -23.86 5.14 6.99
#